data_AF-I0Z7W1-F1
#
_entry.id   AF-I0Z7W1-F1
#
_cell.length_a   1.000
_cell.length_b   1.000
_cell.length_c   1.000
_cell.angle_alpha   90.00
_cell.angle_beta   90.00
_cell.angle_gamma   90.00
#
_symmetry.space_group_name_H-M   'P 1'
#
loop_
_entity.id
_entity.type
_entity.pdbx_description
1 polymer ?
#
loop_
_entity_poly.entity_id
_entity_poly.type
_entity_poly.pdbx_seq_one_letter_code
_entity_poly.pdbx_strand_id
1 'polypeptide(L)'
;MRADIQKLAKQAIFAAHRSDLEKSLSQTAEAEHIAGQLLPLVQSMPDLRHGSFSSAMEEYAEAKIFQAFLEHGRVIPSKELPIVERDEYLGGVLDFTGELNRYAIAKATVRDIDEVKRCRGIAEALMGEFLQFDLRNGSIRKKYDSLKYTVKKLENTLYELSLAEAGFKPEMEADEAPQQQRDATTDEPGMAD
;
A
#
# COMPACT_ATOMS: atom_id res chain seq x y z
N MET A 1 -3.59 -3.28 26.30
CA MET A 1 -4.97 -3.08 25.78
C MET A 1 -4.99 -2.27 24.47
N ARG A 2 -4.65 -0.98 24.44
CA ARG A 2 -4.64 -0.20 23.16
C ARG A 2 -3.62 -0.69 22.14
N ALA A 3 -2.41 -1.01 22.60
CA ALA A 3 -1.36 -1.62 21.77
C ALA A 3 -1.76 -3.00 21.24
N ASP A 4 -2.66 -3.72 21.93
CA ASP A 4 -3.14 -5.03 21.50
C ASP A 4 -4.08 -4.91 20.31
N ILE A 5 -4.98 -3.90 20.29
CA ILE A 5 -5.84 -3.60 19.15
C ILE A 5 -4.99 -3.35 17.90
N GLN A 6 -4.02 -2.43 17.98
CA GLN A 6 -3.17 -2.11 16.84
C GLN A 6 -2.33 -3.32 16.38
N LYS A 7 -1.80 -4.10 17.32
CA LYS A 7 -1.06 -5.33 17.01
C LYS A 7 -1.94 -6.34 16.29
N LEU A 8 -3.16 -6.59 16.77
CA LEU A 8 -4.11 -7.51 16.15
C LEU A 8 -4.51 -7.06 14.75
N ALA A 9 -4.79 -5.76 14.57
CA ALA A 9 -5.11 -5.19 13.26
C ALA A 9 -3.96 -5.40 12.25
N LYS A 10 -2.71 -5.11 12.64
CA LYS A 10 -1.53 -5.40 11.80
C LYS A 10 -1.42 -6.87 11.44
N GLN A 11 -1.57 -7.73 12.42
CA GLN A 11 -1.50 -9.18 12.18
C GLN A 11 -2.61 -9.63 11.22
N ALA A 12 -3.80 -9.03 11.31
CA ALA A 12 -4.92 -9.30 10.41
C ALA A 12 -4.62 -8.90 8.97
N ILE A 13 -4.01 -7.72 8.76
CA ILE A 13 -3.56 -7.25 7.44
C ILE A 13 -2.53 -8.24 6.86
N PHE A 14 -1.54 -8.65 7.66
CA PHE A 14 -0.54 -9.63 7.23
C PHE A 14 -1.14 -11.01 6.92
N ALA A 15 -2.14 -11.46 7.68
CA ALA A 15 -2.86 -12.70 7.41
C ALA A 15 -3.65 -12.61 6.09
N ALA A 16 -4.36 -11.50 5.88
CA ALA A 16 -5.10 -11.23 4.65
C ALA A 16 -4.20 -11.26 3.39
N HIS A 17 -3.01 -10.64 3.44
CA HIS A 17 -2.04 -10.73 2.33
C HIS A 17 -1.58 -12.15 2.01
N ARG A 18 -1.56 -13.05 3.01
CA ARG A 18 -1.22 -14.47 2.83
C ARG A 18 -2.44 -15.32 2.44
N SER A 19 -3.56 -14.69 2.09
CA SER A 19 -4.84 -15.36 1.79
C SER A 19 -5.42 -16.16 2.96
N ASP A 20 -4.99 -15.87 4.20
CA ASP A 20 -5.53 -16.46 5.43
C ASP A 20 -6.61 -15.54 6.01
N LEU A 21 -7.77 -15.52 5.31
CA LEU A 21 -8.89 -14.64 5.67
C LEU A 21 -9.57 -15.06 6.98
N GLU A 22 -9.65 -16.36 7.28
CA GLU A 22 -10.21 -16.84 8.54
C GLU A 22 -9.46 -16.27 9.75
N LYS A 23 -8.12 -16.35 9.72
CA LYS A 23 -7.30 -15.76 10.77
C LYS A 23 -7.40 -14.24 10.81
N SER A 24 -7.42 -13.59 9.65
CA SER A 24 -7.58 -12.14 9.56
C SER A 24 -8.88 -11.70 10.24
N LEU A 25 -10.01 -12.35 9.93
CA LEU A 25 -11.32 -12.07 10.50
C LEU A 25 -11.33 -12.29 12.02
N SER A 26 -10.78 -13.42 12.49
CA SER A 26 -10.64 -13.70 13.92
C SER A 26 -9.84 -12.63 14.66
N GLN A 27 -8.73 -12.15 14.08
CA GLN A 27 -7.89 -11.12 14.68
C GLN A 27 -8.61 -9.77 14.75
N THR A 28 -9.36 -9.38 13.72
CA THR A 28 -10.17 -8.17 13.77
C THR A 28 -11.34 -8.27 14.74
N ALA A 29 -11.96 -9.45 14.88
CA ALA A 29 -13.03 -9.66 15.86
C ALA A 29 -12.51 -9.51 17.30
N GLU A 30 -11.32 -10.04 17.59
CA GLU A 30 -10.67 -9.84 18.89
C GLU A 30 -10.30 -8.37 19.13
N ALA A 31 -9.78 -7.68 18.10
CA ALA A 31 -9.46 -6.26 18.20
C ALA A 31 -10.73 -5.42 18.50
N GLU A 32 -11.83 -5.73 17.83
CA GLU A 32 -13.14 -5.13 18.06
C GLU A 32 -13.68 -5.42 19.46
N HIS A 33 -13.52 -6.65 19.96
CA HIS A 33 -13.90 -7.01 21.32
C HIS A 33 -13.16 -6.17 22.37
N ILE A 34 -11.84 -6.06 22.24
CA ILE A 34 -11.00 -5.24 23.15
C ILE A 34 -11.38 -3.76 23.04
N ALA A 35 -11.60 -3.24 21.82
CA ALA A 35 -12.05 -1.88 21.62
C ALA A 35 -13.40 -1.63 22.32
N GLY A 36 -14.34 -2.56 22.20
CA GLY A 36 -15.66 -2.54 22.85
C GLY A 36 -15.57 -2.45 24.37
N GLN A 37 -14.60 -3.14 25.00
CA GLN A 37 -14.37 -3.07 26.44
C GLN A 37 -13.80 -1.71 26.89
N LEU A 38 -13.04 -1.04 26.01
CA LEU A 38 -12.43 0.26 26.30
C LEU A 38 -13.37 1.44 26.01
N LEU A 39 -14.36 1.26 25.11
CA LEU A 39 -15.27 2.31 24.70
C LEU A 39 -15.98 3.02 25.87
N PRO A 40 -16.53 2.34 26.90
CA PRO A 40 -17.15 3.01 28.03
C PRO A 40 -16.21 3.97 28.78
N LEU A 41 -14.93 3.60 28.87
CA LEU A 41 -13.90 4.43 29.50
C LEU A 41 -13.53 5.63 28.63
N VAL A 42 -13.44 5.42 27.32
CA VAL A 42 -13.17 6.49 26.35
C VAL A 42 -14.36 7.47 26.29
N GLN A 43 -15.59 6.98 26.42
CA GLN A 43 -16.79 7.81 26.47
C GLN A 43 -16.88 8.65 27.74
N SER A 44 -16.43 8.12 28.89
CA SER A 44 -16.40 8.89 30.14
C SER A 44 -15.24 9.90 30.21
N MET A 45 -14.17 9.67 29.44
CA MET A 45 -13.01 10.56 29.34
C MET A 45 -12.62 10.76 27.86
N PRO A 46 -13.29 11.68 27.14
CA PRO A 46 -13.12 11.85 25.70
C PRO A 46 -11.68 12.09 25.24
N ASP A 47 -10.84 12.73 26.05
CA ASP A 47 -9.41 12.95 25.76
C ASP A 47 -8.64 11.64 25.54
N LEU A 48 -9.15 10.51 26.06
CA LEU A 48 -8.56 9.19 25.86
C LEU A 48 -8.81 8.61 24.46
N ARG A 49 -9.72 9.19 23.66
CA ARG A 49 -9.96 8.79 22.27
C ARG A 49 -8.76 9.13 21.40
N HIS A 50 -8.16 10.28 21.64
CA HIS A 50 -7.06 10.80 20.83
C HIS A 50 -5.75 10.05 21.06
N GLY A 51 -4.77 10.30 20.20
CA GLY A 51 -3.46 9.67 20.28
C GLY A 51 -3.53 8.17 20.00
N SER A 52 -3.01 7.36 20.93
CA SER A 52 -2.79 5.93 20.68
C SER A 52 -4.05 5.10 20.46
N PHE A 53 -5.20 5.50 21.02
CA PHE A 53 -6.46 4.80 20.78
C PHE A 53 -6.96 5.06 19.35
N SER A 54 -7.01 6.33 18.94
CA SER A 54 -7.37 6.73 17.57
C SER A 54 -6.47 6.07 16.52
N SER A 55 -5.15 6.03 16.73
CA SER A 55 -4.24 5.31 15.82
C SER A 55 -4.52 3.79 15.76
N ALA A 56 -4.94 3.18 16.87
CA ALA A 56 -5.30 1.76 16.86
C ALA A 56 -6.63 1.50 16.14
N MET A 57 -7.59 2.42 16.25
CA MET A 57 -8.87 2.34 15.55
C MET A 57 -8.74 2.61 14.04
N GLU A 58 -7.82 3.50 13.66
CA GLU A 58 -7.43 3.74 12.26
C GLU A 58 -6.88 2.48 11.60
N GLU A 59 -5.94 1.79 12.27
CA GLU A 59 -5.38 0.52 11.80
C GLU A 59 -6.43 -0.61 11.76
N TYR A 60 -7.34 -0.64 12.75
CA TYR A 60 -8.48 -1.55 12.73
C TYR A 60 -9.37 -1.31 11.50
N ALA A 61 -9.69 -0.04 11.21
CA ALA A 61 -10.48 0.32 10.04
C ALA A 61 -9.80 -0.10 8.73
N GLU A 62 -8.49 0.15 8.59
CA GLU A 62 -7.69 -0.32 7.47
C GLU A 62 -7.82 -1.84 7.27
N ALA A 63 -7.66 -2.63 8.34
CA ALA A 63 -7.78 -4.09 8.27
C ALA A 63 -9.17 -4.54 7.80
N LYS A 64 -10.25 -3.94 8.34
CA LYS A 64 -11.63 -4.24 7.94
C LYS A 64 -11.91 -3.86 6.49
N ILE A 65 -11.38 -2.73 6.03
CA ILE A 65 -11.50 -2.28 4.64
C ILE A 65 -10.76 -3.24 3.70
N PHE A 66 -9.55 -3.66 4.07
CA PHE A 66 -8.78 -4.59 3.26
C PHE A 66 -9.46 -5.96 3.13
N GLN A 67 -10.02 -6.49 4.23
CA GLN A 67 -10.83 -7.72 4.20
C GLN A 67 -12.00 -7.61 3.23
N ALA A 68 -12.79 -6.54 3.32
CA ALA A 68 -13.94 -6.36 2.45
C ALA A 68 -13.56 -6.13 0.98
N PHE A 69 -12.41 -5.48 0.74
CA PHE A 69 -11.86 -5.39 -0.60
C PHE A 69 -11.52 -6.79 -1.15
N LEU A 70 -10.84 -7.64 -0.38
CA LEU A 70 -10.48 -8.99 -0.85
C LEU A 70 -11.71 -9.86 -1.10
N GLU A 71 -12.74 -9.78 -0.25
CA GLU A 71 -13.94 -10.62 -0.36
C GLU A 71 -14.96 -10.11 -1.38
N HIS A 72 -15.11 -8.79 -1.51
CA HIS A 72 -16.23 -8.18 -2.25
C HIS A 72 -15.80 -7.12 -3.26
N GLY A 73 -14.52 -6.72 -3.27
CA GLY A 73 -14.02 -5.68 -4.16
C GLY A 73 -14.58 -4.30 -3.94
N ARG A 74 -14.95 -3.98 -2.70
CA ARG A 74 -15.43 -2.65 -2.31
C ARG A 74 -14.70 -2.15 -1.06
N VAL A 75 -14.73 -0.84 -0.90
CA VAL A 75 -14.42 -0.19 0.39
C VAL A 75 -15.69 -0.21 1.24
N ILE A 76 -15.63 -0.74 2.46
CA ILE A 76 -16.77 -0.72 3.38
C ILE A 76 -17.06 0.71 3.82
N PRO A 77 -18.31 1.17 3.79
CA PRO A 77 -18.69 2.50 4.27
C PRO A 77 -18.56 2.59 5.79
N SER A 78 -18.27 3.79 6.31
CA SER A 78 -18.09 4.04 7.75
C SER A 78 -19.26 3.58 8.63
N LYS A 79 -20.49 3.58 8.10
CA LYS A 79 -21.69 3.08 8.80
C LYS A 79 -21.62 1.59 9.17
N GLU A 80 -20.81 0.81 8.46
CA GLU A 80 -20.54 -0.60 8.76
C GLU A 80 -19.46 -0.78 9.85
N LEU A 81 -18.84 0.31 10.32
CA LEU A 81 -17.83 0.34 11.40
C LEU A 81 -18.24 1.31 12.53
N PRO A 82 -19.30 1.00 13.30
CA PRO A 82 -19.92 1.97 14.24
C PRO A 82 -19.01 2.39 15.41
N ILE A 83 -17.96 1.63 15.70
CA ILE A 83 -16.99 1.93 16.78
C ILE A 83 -15.84 2.85 16.34
N VAL A 84 -15.76 3.15 15.04
CA VAL A 84 -14.70 3.95 14.42
C VAL A 84 -15.22 5.37 14.17
N GLU A 85 -14.46 6.37 14.60
CA GLU A 85 -14.81 7.77 14.36
C GLU A 85 -14.45 8.21 12.94
N ARG A 86 -15.04 9.33 12.49
CA ARG A 86 -14.89 9.82 11.12
C ARG A 86 -13.43 9.94 10.70
N ASP A 87 -12.59 10.57 11.51
CA ASP A 87 -11.20 10.85 11.15
C ASP A 87 -10.35 9.57 11.13
N GLU A 88 -10.64 8.63 12.03
CA GLU A 88 -10.00 7.31 12.06
C GLU A 88 -10.38 6.48 10.82
N TYR A 89 -11.64 6.54 10.41
CA TYR A 89 -12.10 5.88 9.19
C TYR A 89 -11.43 6.49 7.95
N LEU A 90 -11.40 7.81 7.82
CA LEU A 90 -10.72 8.48 6.70
C LEU A 90 -9.23 8.15 6.67
N GLY A 91 -8.58 8.12 7.83
CA GLY A 91 -7.21 7.68 7.98
C GLY A 91 -6.99 6.24 7.53
N GLY A 92 -7.84 5.32 7.99
CA GLY A 92 -7.76 3.89 7.64
C GLY A 92 -8.04 3.61 6.17
N VAL A 93 -8.95 4.37 5.53
CA VAL A 93 -9.16 4.32 4.07
C VAL A 93 -7.89 4.73 3.33
N LEU A 94 -7.19 5.78 3.78
CA LEU A 94 -5.97 6.23 3.12
C LEU A 94 -4.81 5.26 3.34
N ASP A 95 -4.65 4.72 4.54
CA ASP A 95 -3.61 3.72 4.83
C ASP A 95 -3.85 2.42 4.02
N PHE A 96 -5.11 1.98 3.91
CA PHE A 96 -5.52 0.87 3.05
C PHE A 96 -5.01 0.99 1.61
N THR A 97 -4.86 2.21 1.08
CA THR A 97 -4.34 2.39 -0.29
C THR A 97 -2.89 1.89 -0.42
N GLY A 98 -2.10 1.95 0.65
CA GLY A 98 -0.77 1.35 0.72
C GLY A 98 -0.82 -0.18 0.63
N GLU A 99 -1.73 -0.80 1.36
CA GLU A 99 -1.93 -2.25 1.33
C GLU A 99 -2.56 -2.72 0.00
N LEU A 100 -3.42 -1.90 -0.61
CA LEU A 100 -3.95 -2.11 -1.96
C LEU A 100 -2.83 -2.12 -3.00
N ASN A 101 -1.87 -1.19 -2.91
CA ASN A 101 -0.69 -1.19 -3.77
C ASN A 101 0.15 -2.46 -3.56
N ARG A 102 0.40 -2.85 -2.31
CA ARG A 102 1.15 -4.07 -2.00
C ARG A 102 0.48 -5.32 -2.57
N TYR A 103 -0.84 -5.41 -2.45
CA TYR A 103 -1.62 -6.48 -3.05
C TYR A 103 -1.51 -6.48 -4.58
N ALA A 104 -1.65 -5.31 -5.22
CA ALA A 104 -1.52 -5.17 -6.67
C ALA A 104 -0.15 -5.61 -7.19
N ILE A 105 0.95 -5.29 -6.50
CA ILE A 105 2.30 -5.75 -6.88
C ILE A 105 2.40 -7.29 -6.80
N ALA A 106 1.80 -7.91 -5.77
CA ALA A 106 1.77 -9.36 -5.67
C ALA A 106 0.98 -9.99 -6.85
N LYS A 107 -0.13 -9.37 -7.26
CA LYS A 107 -0.92 -9.78 -8.44
C LYS A 107 -0.18 -9.57 -9.75
N ALA A 108 0.52 -8.45 -9.90
CA ALA A 108 1.37 -8.17 -11.06
C ALA A 108 2.48 -9.23 -11.22
N THR A 109 3.06 -9.72 -10.11
CA THR A 109 4.11 -10.75 -10.13
C THR A 109 3.63 -12.06 -10.75
N VAL A 110 2.34 -12.39 -10.59
CA VAL A 110 1.69 -13.57 -11.21
C VAL A 110 0.94 -13.21 -12.50
N ARG A 111 1.19 -12.03 -13.07
CA ARG A 111 0.57 -11.49 -14.30
C ARG A 111 -0.96 -11.42 -14.27
N ASP A 112 -1.54 -11.23 -13.09
CA ASP A 112 -2.98 -11.01 -12.93
C ASP A 112 -3.31 -9.53 -13.21
N ILE A 113 -3.35 -9.17 -14.50
CA ILE A 113 -3.52 -7.79 -14.96
C ILE A 113 -4.88 -7.21 -14.53
N ASP A 114 -5.93 -8.03 -14.54
CA ASP A 114 -7.29 -7.58 -14.22
C ASP A 114 -7.41 -7.18 -12.76
N GLU A 115 -6.77 -7.91 -11.84
CA GLU A 115 -6.71 -7.51 -10.44
C GLU A 115 -5.92 -6.21 -10.24
N VAL A 116 -4.82 -6.00 -10.97
CA VAL A 116 -4.06 -4.73 -10.91
C VAL A 116 -4.91 -3.56 -11.42
N LYS A 117 -5.67 -3.76 -12.51
CA LYS A 117 -6.63 -2.75 -13.02
C LYS A 117 -7.72 -2.44 -12.00
N ARG A 118 -8.27 -3.45 -11.34
CA ARG A 118 -9.27 -3.28 -10.27
C ARG A 118 -8.70 -2.48 -9.10
N CYS A 119 -7.46 -2.76 -8.69
CA CYS A 119 -6.77 -1.97 -7.65
C CYS A 119 -6.60 -0.51 -8.07
N ARG A 120 -6.15 -0.25 -9.31
CA ARG A 120 -6.02 1.11 -9.83
C ARG A 120 -7.37 1.84 -9.83
N GLY A 121 -8.42 1.19 -10.30
CA GLY A 121 -9.77 1.78 -10.37
C GLY A 121 -10.29 2.19 -8.99
N ILE A 122 -10.06 1.38 -7.96
CA ILE A 122 -10.43 1.75 -6.58
C ILE A 122 -9.59 2.93 -6.08
N ALA A 123 -8.28 2.94 -6.32
CA ALA A 123 -7.41 4.04 -5.89
C ALA A 123 -7.78 5.37 -6.57
N GLU A 124 -8.11 5.34 -7.86
CA GLU A 124 -8.61 6.49 -8.63
C GLU A 124 -9.96 6.99 -8.11
N ALA A 125 -10.90 6.07 -7.85
CA ALA A 125 -12.21 6.41 -7.29
C ALA A 125 -12.06 7.08 -5.91
N LEU A 126 -11.23 6.52 -5.03
CA LEU A 126 -10.92 7.12 -3.73
C LEU A 126 -10.29 8.51 -3.90
N MET A 127 -9.36 8.69 -4.83
CA MET A 127 -8.78 10.02 -5.08
C MET A 127 -9.86 11.03 -5.50
N GLY A 128 -10.81 10.63 -6.34
CA GLY A 128 -11.96 11.44 -6.72
C GLY A 128 -12.88 11.81 -5.55
N GLU A 129 -13.15 10.88 -4.64
CA GLU A 129 -13.93 11.16 -3.42
C GLU A 129 -13.19 12.11 -2.48
N PHE A 130 -11.89 11.88 -2.24
CA PHE A 130 -11.09 12.71 -1.33
C PHE A 130 -10.88 14.15 -1.84
N LEU A 131 -10.96 14.40 -3.15
CA LEU A 131 -10.95 15.75 -3.72
C LEU A 131 -12.15 16.61 -3.30
N GLN A 132 -13.27 15.98 -2.91
CA GLN A 132 -14.47 16.70 -2.47
C GLN A 132 -14.35 17.21 -1.03
N PHE A 133 -13.33 16.78 -0.28
CA PHE A 133 -13.11 17.20 1.10
C PHE A 133 -12.19 18.42 1.16
N ASP A 134 -12.54 19.39 2.01
CA ASP A 134 -11.64 20.48 2.39
C ASP A 134 -10.59 20.00 3.41
N LEU A 135 -9.60 19.25 2.92
CA LEU A 135 -8.52 18.72 3.74
C LEU A 135 -7.52 19.83 4.11
N ARG A 136 -7.67 20.37 5.31
CA ARG A 136 -6.71 21.30 5.94
C ARG A 136 -5.37 20.62 6.22
N ASN A 137 -4.34 21.42 6.47
CA ASN A 137 -3.02 20.93 6.87
C ASN A 137 -3.13 19.98 8.09
N GLY A 138 -2.69 18.73 7.94
CA GLY A 138 -2.85 17.69 8.96
C GLY A 138 -2.36 16.31 8.50
N SER A 139 -2.51 15.31 9.37
CA SER A 139 -2.11 13.92 9.08
C SER A 139 -2.86 13.34 7.86
N ILE A 140 -4.18 13.55 7.80
CA ILE A 140 -5.03 13.10 6.68
C ILE A 140 -4.55 13.70 5.35
N ARG A 141 -4.17 14.98 5.32
CA ARG A 141 -3.65 15.61 4.10
C ARG A 141 -2.38 14.95 3.60
N LYS A 142 -1.43 14.62 4.49
CA LYS A 142 -0.20 13.91 4.12
C LYS A 142 -0.50 12.52 3.55
N LYS A 143 -1.42 11.79 4.17
CA LYS A 143 -1.87 10.47 3.70
C LYS A 143 -2.58 10.55 2.34
N TYR A 144 -3.38 11.59 2.12
CA TYR A 144 -3.99 11.86 0.81
C TYR A 144 -2.93 12.16 -0.25
N ASP A 145 -1.88 12.90 0.08
CA ASP A 145 -0.77 13.09 -0.86
C ASP A 145 -0.08 11.75 -1.17
N SER A 146 0.03 10.82 -0.22
CA SER A 146 0.50 9.45 -0.47
C SER A 146 -0.37 8.67 -1.47
N LEU A 147 -1.70 8.84 -1.46
CA LEU A 147 -2.61 8.20 -2.42
C LEU A 147 -2.27 8.56 -3.87
N LYS A 148 -1.86 9.81 -4.14
CA LYS A 148 -1.45 10.22 -5.50
C LYS A 148 -0.27 9.39 -6.01
N TYR A 149 0.70 9.11 -5.14
CA TYR A 149 1.84 8.24 -5.48
C TYR A 149 1.41 6.79 -5.64
N THR A 150 0.46 6.31 -4.85
CA THR A 150 -0.13 4.97 -5.02
C THR A 150 -0.77 4.80 -6.39
N VAL A 151 -1.63 5.75 -6.82
CA VAL A 151 -2.24 5.72 -8.16
C VAL A 151 -1.14 5.68 -9.23
N LYS A 152 -0.13 6.56 -9.11
CA LYS A 152 0.96 6.60 -10.08
C LYS A 152 1.77 5.30 -10.15
N LYS A 153 2.00 4.63 -9.01
CA LYS A 153 2.67 3.33 -8.97
C LYS A 153 1.85 2.27 -9.70
N LEU A 154 0.54 2.21 -9.46
CA LEU A 154 -0.35 1.25 -10.11
C LEU A 154 -0.42 1.47 -11.63
N GLU A 155 -0.44 2.73 -12.08
CA GLU A 155 -0.32 3.07 -13.51
C GLU A 155 0.99 2.54 -14.11
N ASN A 156 2.11 2.80 -13.45
CA ASN A 156 3.42 2.36 -13.92
C ASN A 156 3.50 0.83 -13.96
N THR A 157 2.97 0.13 -12.95
CA THR A 157 2.91 -1.33 -12.94
C THR A 157 2.10 -1.88 -14.12
N LEU A 158 0.96 -1.27 -14.45
CA LEU A 158 0.18 -1.68 -15.63
C LEU A 158 0.91 -1.40 -16.95
N TYR A 159 1.62 -0.27 -17.03
CA TYR A 159 2.47 0.05 -18.18
C TYR A 159 3.58 -0.99 -18.36
N GLU A 160 4.31 -1.33 -17.29
CA GLU A 160 5.36 -2.36 -17.31
C GLU A 160 4.82 -3.73 -17.74
N LEU A 161 3.65 -4.12 -17.24
CA LEU A 161 2.98 -5.36 -17.66
C LEU A 161 2.64 -5.33 -19.15
N SER A 162 2.20 -4.20 -19.69
CA SER A 162 1.88 -4.06 -21.12
C SER A 162 3.12 -4.14 -22.02
N LEU A 163 4.25 -3.58 -21.58
CA LEU A 163 5.52 -3.69 -22.31
C LEU A 163 6.03 -5.14 -22.34
N ALA A 164 5.91 -5.84 -21.21
CA ALA A 164 6.30 -7.24 -21.09
C ALA A 164 5.43 -8.14 -21.99
N GLU A 165 4.14 -7.85 -22.12
CA GLU A 165 3.23 -8.55 -23.04
C GLU A 165 3.60 -8.29 -24.51
N ALA A 166 3.95 -7.06 -24.86
CA ALA A 166 4.37 -6.67 -26.21
C ALA A 166 5.73 -7.25 -26.64
N GLY A 167 6.39 -8.04 -25.78
CA GLY A 167 7.70 -8.64 -26.07
C GLY A 167 8.84 -7.61 -26.13
N PHE A 168 8.66 -6.44 -25.52
CA PHE A 168 9.68 -5.39 -25.50
C PHE A 168 10.92 -5.91 -24.74
N LYS A 169 12.00 -6.15 -25.47
CA LYS A 169 13.34 -6.33 -24.91
C LYS A 169 13.99 -4.95 -24.89
N PRO A 170 14.22 -4.31 -23.73
CA PRO A 170 15.06 -3.13 -23.72
C PRO A 170 16.42 -3.53 -24.28
N GLU A 171 16.90 -2.79 -25.28
CA GLU A 171 18.30 -2.87 -25.70
C GLU A 171 19.13 -2.48 -24.47
N MET A 172 19.62 -3.48 -23.74
CA MET A 172 20.69 -3.24 -22.78
C MET A 172 21.91 -2.90 -23.63
N GLU A 173 22.26 -1.62 -23.69
CA GLU A 173 23.57 -1.18 -24.14
C GLU A 173 24.59 -2.00 -23.35
N ALA A 174 25.22 -2.94 -24.04
CA ALA A 174 26.40 -3.61 -23.52
C ALA A 174 27.44 -2.51 -23.37
N ASP A 175 27.68 -2.09 -22.13
CA ASP A 175 28.75 -1.17 -21.76
C ASP A 175 30.03 -1.68 -22.45
N GLU A 176 30.47 -0.97 -23.50
CA GLU A 176 31.70 -1.28 -24.20
C GLU A 176 32.84 -1.10 -23.19
N ALA A 177 33.35 -2.23 -22.69
CA ALA A 177 34.53 -2.24 -21.86
C ALA A 177 35.66 -1.47 -22.60
N PRO A 178 36.34 -0.50 -21.98
CA PRO A 178 37.36 0.29 -22.66
C PRO A 178 38.46 -0.63 -23.19
N GLN A 179 38.64 -0.67 -24.51
CA GLN A 179 39.78 -1.32 -25.16
C GLN A 179 41.06 -0.64 -24.67
N GLN A 180 41.79 -1.32 -23.79
CA GLN A 180 43.16 -0.94 -23.46
C GLN A 180 44.02 -1.09 -24.72
N GLN A 181 44.39 0.05 -25.30
CA GLN A 181 45.45 0.16 -26.29
C GLN A 181 46.72 -0.49 -25.74
N ARG A 182 47.11 -1.62 -26.34
CA ARG A 182 48.47 -2.12 -26.27
C ARG A 182 49.28 -1.32 -27.28
N ASP A 183 49.98 -0.30 -26.81
CA ASP A 183 51.06 0.32 -27.59
C ASP A 183 52.16 -0.72 -27.78
N ALA A 184 52.25 -1.24 -29.00
CA ALA A 184 53.43 -1.93 -29.50
C ALA A 184 54.35 -0.85 -30.11
N THR A 185 55.30 -0.36 -29.32
CA THR A 185 56.48 0.32 -29.85
C THR A 185 57.39 -0.73 -30.51
N THR A 186 57.32 -0.80 -31.83
CA THR A 186 58.40 -1.32 -32.67
C THR A 186 58.88 -0.19 -33.56
N ASP A 187 59.99 0.41 -33.15
CA ASP A 187 60.88 1.30 -33.89
C ASP A 187 62.28 0.84 -33.43
N GLU A 188 63.28 0.49 -34.25
CA GLU A 188 63.62 0.86 -35.62
C GLU A 188 64.49 -0.24 -36.29
N PRO A 189 64.67 -0.20 -37.63
CA PRO A 189 65.70 -0.95 -38.35
C PRO A 189 67.00 -0.14 -38.53
N GLY A 190 68.17 -0.77 -38.37
CA GLY A 190 69.46 -0.18 -38.69
C GLY A 190 70.55 -1.23 -38.88
N MET A 191 70.95 -1.45 -40.14
CA MET A 191 72.01 -2.37 -40.58
C MET A 191 73.42 -1.79 -40.43
N ALA A 192 74.35 -2.74 -40.21
CA ALA A 192 75.70 -2.86 -40.78
C ALA A 192 76.92 -2.17 -40.11
N ASP A 193 77.95 -3.05 -40.02
CA ASP A 193 79.40 -2.92 -39.84
C ASP A 193 80.01 -2.47 -38.49
#